data_AF-A0A067D5S4-F1
#
_entry.id   AF-A0A067D5S4-F1
#
_cell.length_a   1.000
_cell.length_b   1.000
_cell.length_c   1.000
_cell.angle_alpha   90.00
_cell.angle_beta   90.00
_cell.angle_gamma   90.00
#
_symmetry.space_group_name_H-M   'P 1'
#
loop_
_entity.id
_entity.type
_entity.pdbx_description
1 polymer ?
#
loop_
_entity_poly.entity_id
_entity_poly.type
_entity_poly.pdbx_seq_one_letter_code
_entity_poly.pdbx_strand_id
1 'polypeptide(L)'
;MSLACTTDAMDDAAANGHLDAVTFLHEKRTEGCSTDAMDRAAANDHLDVVTFLHEKRTEGCTTDAMDDAAANGHLDVVTFLHEKRTEGCTTDAMDDAAANGHLDVVTFLHEKRTEGCTTAALSGAAAAGHLKVVEYLVAHRDEGASPDILDTAAANGHLDILAYLDKLGRFACTTAAVDDAARHGHFDVVEYLLAHRLEGGSRDGAARGALESGHIALVQRLVAAGYPLPATSGMSVLRAIRKPSALALLQLYVAQGVALPSSWAKEVRQYGSDDVTQYYFLHAPAAAQQHAAPRAMSRYHDDAFDAIETALWNEDFDVVRDLWAQRPELRCDALLELIVRNSASPASATAFLLDAGVGQPRRVAVEHMDRRSFDMMNVLLPYCLHPTDHLDNLVFLVEWLDRQAYALTASMLLALKTEMIAQATAATCRHIHVGTAIESITEALLATGATTSYVQAASRGLEQRVLFRSGVADWGLATLIVHFLSVDATDSARQLRTWLGKVRSAGLKAHLQRLLDEAMPEENDAAADEAKLASMYQDYDY
;
A
#
# COMPACT_ATOMS: atom_id res chain seq x y z
N MET A 1 -3.75 -44.19 -10.63
CA MET A 1 -2.97 -43.62 -11.73
C MET A 1 -1.52 -44.00 -11.48
N SER A 2 -0.89 -44.69 -12.43
CA SER A 2 0.57 -44.87 -12.40
C SER A 2 1.17 -43.48 -12.62
N LEU A 3 1.93 -42.98 -11.64
CA LEU A 3 2.79 -41.81 -11.80
C LEU A 3 3.95 -42.26 -12.72
N ALA A 4 3.71 -42.20 -14.03
CA ALA A 4 4.77 -42.40 -15.01
C ALA A 4 5.70 -41.18 -14.96
N CYS A 5 7.01 -41.42 -14.98
CA CYS A 5 7.99 -40.34 -15.13
C CYS A 5 7.79 -39.74 -16.53
N THR A 6 7.71 -38.42 -16.65
CA THR A 6 7.66 -37.71 -17.94
C THR A 6 9.07 -37.29 -18.36
N THR A 7 9.21 -36.75 -19.57
CA THR A 7 10.45 -36.12 -20.07
C THR A 7 10.91 -34.98 -19.16
N ASP A 8 9.98 -34.34 -18.45
CA ASP A 8 10.22 -33.22 -17.52
C ASP A 8 11.27 -33.54 -16.47
N ALA A 9 11.38 -34.80 -16.03
CA ALA A 9 12.38 -35.17 -15.02
C ALA A 9 13.83 -34.99 -15.53
N MET A 10 14.09 -35.30 -16.80
CA MET A 10 15.41 -35.08 -17.40
C MET A 10 15.59 -33.63 -17.81
N ASP A 11 14.52 -32.97 -18.31
CA ASP A 11 14.53 -31.56 -18.69
C ASP A 11 14.86 -30.66 -17.49
N ASP A 12 14.20 -30.88 -16.34
CA ASP A 12 14.44 -30.13 -15.11
C ASP A 12 15.82 -30.45 -14.50
N ALA A 13 16.25 -31.71 -14.55
CA ALA A 13 17.59 -32.08 -14.09
C ALA A 13 18.68 -31.40 -14.93
N ALA A 14 18.47 -31.31 -16.25
CA ALA A 14 19.38 -30.64 -17.15
C ALA A 14 19.40 -29.11 -16.94
N ALA A 15 18.23 -28.50 -16.78
CA ALA A 15 18.08 -27.08 -16.49
C ALA A 15 18.79 -26.63 -15.20
N ASN A 16 18.94 -27.53 -14.23
CA ASN A 16 19.63 -27.26 -12.95
C ASN A 16 21.07 -27.82 -12.89
N GLY A 17 21.61 -28.30 -14.02
CA GLY A 17 23.01 -28.71 -14.12
C GLY A 17 23.32 -30.03 -13.39
N HIS A 18 22.31 -30.84 -13.11
CA HIS A 18 22.48 -32.08 -12.35
C HIS A 18 22.93 -33.22 -13.26
N LEU A 19 24.16 -33.16 -13.76
CA LEU A 19 24.72 -34.14 -14.70
C LEU A 19 24.59 -35.59 -14.22
N ASP A 20 24.81 -35.84 -12.93
CA ASP A 20 24.65 -37.19 -12.35
C ASP A 20 23.21 -37.71 -12.46
N ALA A 21 22.23 -36.84 -12.25
CA ALA A 21 20.82 -37.17 -12.39
C ALA A 21 20.45 -37.38 -13.86
N VAL A 22 20.93 -36.51 -14.76
CA VAL A 22 20.76 -36.66 -16.21
C VAL A 22 21.34 -37.99 -16.70
N THR A 23 22.55 -38.34 -16.24
CA THR A 23 23.23 -39.60 -16.57
C THR A 23 22.44 -40.80 -16.04
N PHE A 24 21.99 -40.75 -14.78
CA PHE A 24 21.17 -41.80 -14.19
C PHE A 24 19.87 -42.00 -14.96
N LEU A 25 19.16 -40.92 -15.29
CA LEU A 25 17.92 -40.98 -16.05
C LEU A 25 18.18 -41.53 -17.45
N HIS A 26 19.27 -41.13 -18.12
CA HIS A 26 19.65 -41.68 -19.42
C HIS A 26 19.91 -43.19 -19.39
N GLU A 27 20.60 -43.70 -18.36
CA GLU A 27 20.95 -45.12 -18.26
C GLU A 27 19.79 -46.02 -17.78
N LYS A 28 18.94 -45.51 -16.89
CA LYS A 28 17.95 -46.33 -16.16
C LYS A 28 16.53 -46.15 -16.65
N ARG A 29 16.27 -45.13 -17.48
CA ARG A 29 14.93 -44.76 -17.94
C ARG A 29 14.86 -44.69 -19.46
N THR A 30 13.66 -44.80 -20.00
CA THR A 30 13.42 -44.84 -21.47
C THR A 30 12.60 -43.66 -21.97
N GLU A 31 12.09 -42.84 -21.07
CA GLU A 31 11.20 -41.72 -21.38
C GLU A 31 11.91 -40.59 -22.15
N GLY A 32 13.24 -40.46 -22.00
CA GLY A 32 14.05 -39.48 -22.72
C GLY A 32 13.93 -38.06 -22.16
N CYS A 33 14.27 -37.07 -22.99
CA CYS A 33 14.10 -35.65 -22.71
C CYS A 33 13.36 -34.98 -23.88
N SER A 34 13.04 -33.70 -23.74
CA SER A 34 12.66 -32.84 -24.86
C SER A 34 13.85 -31.97 -25.30
N THR A 35 13.64 -31.04 -26.23
CA THR A 35 14.64 -30.01 -26.56
C THR A 35 14.89 -29.06 -25.39
N ASP A 36 13.92 -28.90 -24.49
CA ASP A 36 14.03 -28.04 -23.30
C ASP A 36 15.21 -28.43 -22.41
N ALA A 37 15.61 -29.71 -22.37
CA ALA A 37 16.77 -30.14 -21.61
C ALA A 37 18.05 -29.43 -22.04
N MET A 38 18.32 -29.39 -23.36
CA MET A 38 19.53 -28.74 -23.87
C MET A 38 19.38 -27.23 -23.90
N ASP A 39 18.19 -26.72 -24.25
CA ASP A 39 17.90 -25.28 -24.30
C ASP A 39 18.10 -24.65 -22.92
N ARG A 40 17.48 -25.22 -21.88
CA ARG A 40 17.60 -24.69 -20.51
C ARG A 40 18.95 -24.97 -19.86
N ALA A 41 19.63 -26.08 -20.20
CA ALA A 41 21.00 -26.30 -19.74
C ALA A 41 21.95 -25.26 -20.34
N ALA A 42 21.77 -24.90 -21.60
CA ALA A 42 22.54 -23.86 -22.26
C ALA A 42 22.27 -22.47 -21.67
N ALA A 43 21.00 -22.14 -21.43
CA ALA A 43 20.59 -20.90 -20.79
C ALA A 43 21.17 -20.69 -19.38
N ASN A 44 21.50 -21.77 -18.65
CA ASN A 44 21.99 -21.73 -17.26
C ASN A 44 23.48 -22.09 -17.11
N ASP A 45 24.28 -22.01 -18.17
CA ASP A 45 25.73 -22.26 -18.18
C ASP A 45 26.16 -23.69 -17.82
N HIS A 46 25.32 -24.69 -18.12
CA HIS A 46 25.61 -26.09 -17.82
C HIS A 46 26.27 -26.80 -19.01
N LEU A 47 27.46 -26.33 -19.40
CA LEU A 47 28.19 -26.84 -20.58
C LEU A 47 28.46 -28.35 -20.54
N ASP A 48 28.68 -28.91 -19.35
CA ASP A 48 28.90 -30.34 -19.13
C ASP A 48 27.64 -31.16 -19.46
N VAL A 49 26.47 -30.68 -19.02
CA VAL A 49 25.16 -31.25 -19.38
C VAL A 49 24.87 -31.06 -20.87
N VAL A 50 25.12 -29.88 -21.45
CA VAL A 50 24.95 -29.63 -22.89
C VAL A 50 25.81 -30.59 -23.71
N THR A 51 27.07 -30.79 -23.31
CA THR A 51 27.99 -31.74 -23.95
C THR A 51 27.48 -33.18 -23.83
N PHE A 52 27.04 -33.60 -22.64
CA PHE A 52 26.47 -34.92 -22.44
C PHE A 52 25.24 -35.17 -23.31
N LEU A 53 24.29 -34.23 -23.31
CA LEU A 53 23.09 -34.31 -24.13
C LEU A 53 23.44 -34.36 -25.62
N HIS A 54 24.41 -33.57 -26.08
CA HIS A 54 24.87 -33.62 -27.47
C HIS A 54 25.47 -34.98 -27.86
N GLU A 55 26.28 -35.58 -26.98
CA GLU A 55 26.96 -36.85 -27.28
C GLU A 55 26.07 -38.09 -27.13
N LYS A 56 25.09 -38.05 -26.21
CA LYS A 56 24.33 -39.22 -25.78
C LYS A 56 22.85 -39.21 -26.18
N ARG A 57 22.32 -38.05 -26.59
CA ARG A 57 20.92 -37.87 -26.97
C ARG A 57 20.79 -37.41 -28.42
N THR A 58 19.58 -37.55 -28.97
CA THR A 58 19.29 -37.23 -30.39
C THR A 58 18.17 -36.22 -30.55
N GLU A 59 17.51 -35.82 -29.45
CA GLU A 59 16.42 -34.84 -29.41
C GLU A 59 16.90 -33.46 -29.86
N GLY A 60 18.15 -33.13 -29.56
CA GLY A 60 18.77 -31.89 -29.97
C GLY A 60 18.35 -30.71 -29.10
N CYS A 61 18.30 -29.53 -29.74
CA CYS A 61 17.99 -28.24 -29.14
C CYS A 61 17.20 -27.41 -30.16
N THR A 62 16.72 -26.25 -29.75
CA THR A 62 16.18 -25.23 -30.66
C THR A 62 17.17 -24.06 -30.80
N THR A 63 16.75 -22.97 -31.45
CA THR A 63 17.51 -21.72 -31.48
C THR A 63 17.64 -21.09 -30.09
N ASP A 64 16.68 -21.37 -29.20
CA ASP A 64 16.60 -20.83 -27.84
C ASP A 64 17.85 -21.20 -27.03
N ALA A 65 18.46 -22.37 -27.27
CA ALA A 65 19.72 -22.74 -26.62
C ALA A 65 20.84 -21.73 -26.84
N MET A 66 21.02 -21.24 -28.08
CA MET A 66 22.09 -20.27 -28.38
C MET A 66 21.64 -18.85 -28.08
N ASP A 67 20.37 -18.52 -28.31
CA ASP A 67 19.80 -17.21 -28.00
C ASP A 67 19.87 -16.91 -26.50
N ASP A 68 19.39 -17.83 -25.64
CA ASP A 68 19.39 -17.65 -24.18
C ASP A 68 20.80 -17.73 -23.59
N ALA A 69 21.66 -18.63 -24.10
CA ALA A 69 23.06 -18.68 -23.68
C ALA A 69 23.80 -17.38 -24.02
N ALA A 70 23.50 -16.77 -25.17
CA ALA A 70 24.06 -15.48 -25.54
C ALA A 70 23.51 -14.34 -24.68
N ALA A 71 22.19 -14.32 -24.45
CA ALA A 71 21.53 -13.35 -23.58
C ALA A 71 22.11 -13.34 -22.16
N ASN A 72 22.51 -14.51 -21.63
CA ASN A 72 23.10 -14.65 -20.29
C ASN A 72 24.64 -14.61 -20.27
N GLY A 73 25.31 -14.41 -21.41
CA GLY A 73 26.75 -14.20 -21.48
C GLY A 73 27.60 -15.48 -21.42
N HIS A 74 27.02 -16.65 -21.71
CA HIS A 74 27.70 -17.94 -21.61
C HIS A 74 28.50 -18.25 -22.89
N LEU A 75 29.60 -17.52 -23.10
CA LEU A 75 30.43 -17.61 -24.32
C LEU A 75 30.90 -19.04 -24.64
N ASP A 76 31.27 -19.83 -23.62
CA ASP A 76 31.75 -21.20 -23.82
C ASP A 76 30.64 -22.11 -24.36
N VAL A 77 29.41 -21.95 -23.86
CA VAL A 77 28.21 -22.63 -24.36
C VAL A 77 27.87 -22.17 -25.78
N VAL A 78 27.88 -20.86 -26.05
CA VAL A 78 27.64 -20.31 -27.39
C VAL A 78 28.67 -20.84 -28.40
N THR A 79 29.94 -20.90 -28.01
CA THR A 79 31.02 -21.45 -28.83
C THR A 79 30.80 -22.94 -29.10
N PHE A 80 30.48 -23.72 -28.08
CA PHE A 80 30.18 -25.14 -28.23
C PHE A 80 29.00 -25.37 -29.19
N LEU A 81 27.89 -24.67 -28.98
CA LEU A 81 26.70 -24.78 -29.83
C LEU A 81 27.03 -24.36 -31.27
N HIS A 82 27.83 -23.32 -31.48
CA HIS A 82 28.27 -22.91 -32.83
C HIS A 82 29.11 -23.99 -33.53
N GLU A 83 30.03 -24.64 -32.82
CA GLU A 83 30.92 -25.65 -33.41
C GLU A 83 30.26 -27.01 -33.62
N LYS A 84 29.29 -27.38 -32.78
CA LYS A 84 28.76 -28.75 -32.68
C LYS A 84 27.31 -28.90 -33.15
N ARG A 85 26.57 -27.80 -33.26
CA ARG A 85 25.13 -27.80 -33.57
C ARG A 85 24.86 -27.00 -34.85
N THR A 86 23.74 -27.29 -35.50
CA THR A 86 23.38 -26.72 -36.82
C THR A 86 22.12 -25.86 -36.78
N GLU A 87 21.43 -25.87 -35.65
CA GLU A 87 20.20 -25.13 -35.37
C GLU A 87 20.41 -23.62 -35.52
N GLY A 88 21.59 -23.13 -35.12
CA GLY A 88 21.95 -21.73 -35.20
C GLY A 88 21.37 -20.90 -34.05
N CYS A 89 21.19 -19.61 -34.31
CA CYS A 89 20.56 -18.66 -33.40
C CYS A 89 19.62 -17.76 -34.21
N THR A 90 18.91 -16.85 -33.55
CA THR A 90 18.19 -15.77 -34.20
C THR A 90 18.94 -14.44 -34.02
N THR A 91 18.31 -13.32 -34.38
CA THR A 91 18.85 -11.99 -34.05
C THR A 91 18.81 -11.71 -32.55
N ASP A 92 17.96 -12.41 -31.80
CA ASP A 92 17.75 -12.21 -30.37
C ASP A 92 19.04 -12.52 -29.59
N ALA A 93 19.84 -13.51 -30.02
CA ALA A 93 21.16 -13.77 -29.44
C ALA A 93 22.06 -12.53 -29.34
N MET A 94 22.18 -11.74 -30.43
CA MET A 94 23.05 -10.56 -30.42
C MET A 94 22.35 -9.36 -29.80
N ASP A 95 21.03 -9.22 -30.01
CA ASP A 95 20.24 -8.14 -29.43
C ASP A 95 20.25 -8.19 -27.90
N ASP A 96 20.01 -9.37 -27.31
CA ASP A 96 19.95 -9.55 -25.86
C ASP A 96 21.35 -9.62 -25.22
N ALA A 97 22.34 -10.24 -25.90
CA ALA A 97 23.73 -10.17 -25.44
C ALA A 97 24.22 -8.73 -25.36
N ALA A 98 23.82 -7.88 -26.31
CA ALA A 98 24.15 -6.46 -26.29
C ALA A 98 23.41 -5.70 -25.17
N ALA A 99 22.11 -5.96 -25.00
CA ALA A 99 21.30 -5.36 -23.95
C ALA A 99 21.78 -5.72 -22.53
N ASN A 100 22.35 -6.92 -22.34
CA ASN A 100 22.92 -7.37 -21.07
C ASN A 100 24.43 -7.13 -20.92
N GLY A 101 25.08 -6.53 -21.93
CA GLY A 101 26.46 -6.05 -21.82
C GLY A 101 27.56 -7.09 -22.08
N HIS A 102 27.21 -8.23 -22.69
CA HIS A 102 28.12 -9.34 -23.00
C HIS A 102 28.92 -9.07 -24.29
N LEU A 103 29.88 -8.14 -24.22
CA LEU A 103 30.68 -7.71 -25.37
C LEU A 103 31.43 -8.87 -26.07
N ASP A 104 31.93 -9.82 -25.29
CA ASP A 104 32.64 -11.00 -25.79
C ASP A 104 31.73 -11.91 -26.63
N VAL A 105 30.50 -12.15 -26.17
CA VAL A 105 29.47 -12.84 -26.93
C VAL A 105 29.07 -12.05 -28.19
N VAL A 106 28.83 -10.74 -28.06
CA VAL A 106 28.51 -9.87 -29.23
C VAL A 106 29.63 -9.91 -30.28
N THR A 107 30.89 -9.88 -29.83
CA THR A 107 32.06 -9.96 -30.72
C THR A 107 32.10 -11.32 -31.41
N PHE A 108 31.93 -12.41 -30.66
CA PHE A 108 31.89 -13.76 -31.21
C PHE A 108 30.78 -13.93 -32.26
N LEU A 109 29.55 -13.52 -31.91
CA LEU A 109 28.41 -13.60 -32.82
C LEU A 109 28.65 -12.75 -34.08
N HIS A 110 29.22 -11.55 -33.95
CA HIS A 110 29.56 -10.73 -35.11
C HIS A 110 30.59 -11.38 -36.04
N GLU A 111 31.63 -12.00 -35.48
CA GLU A 111 32.72 -12.58 -36.27
C GLU A 111 32.39 -13.95 -36.86
N LYS A 112 31.55 -14.74 -36.18
CA LYS A 112 31.32 -16.16 -36.49
C LYS A 112 29.94 -16.45 -37.06
N ARG A 113 28.98 -15.55 -36.89
CA ARG A 113 27.59 -15.76 -37.28
C ARG A 113 27.12 -14.73 -38.30
N THR A 114 26.06 -15.07 -39.03
CA THR A 114 25.55 -14.26 -40.17
C THR A 114 24.15 -13.72 -39.93
N GLU A 115 23.48 -14.17 -38.88
CA GLU A 115 22.14 -13.75 -38.47
C GLU A 115 22.09 -12.26 -38.14
N GLY A 116 23.17 -11.75 -37.56
CA GLY A 116 23.30 -10.34 -37.25
C GLY A 116 22.52 -9.92 -36.02
N CYS A 117 21.97 -8.71 -36.05
CA CYS A 117 21.23 -8.08 -34.96
C CYS A 117 20.17 -7.16 -35.56
N THR A 118 19.31 -6.59 -34.72
CA THR A 118 18.39 -5.54 -35.12
C THR A 118 18.82 -4.19 -34.50
N THR A 119 17.97 -3.17 -34.61
CA THR A 119 18.16 -1.92 -33.88
C THR A 119 18.06 -2.11 -32.36
N ALA A 120 17.54 -3.24 -31.88
CA ALA A 120 17.41 -3.55 -30.46
C ALA A 120 18.77 -3.72 -29.79
N ALA A 121 19.78 -4.32 -30.43
CA ALA A 121 21.13 -4.44 -29.87
C ALA A 121 21.71 -3.09 -29.40
N LEU A 122 21.75 -2.11 -30.31
CA LEU A 122 22.35 -0.81 -30.00
C LEU A 122 21.49 0.00 -29.01
N SER A 123 20.16 -0.08 -29.16
CA SER A 123 19.23 0.66 -28.28
C SER A 123 19.18 0.07 -26.88
N GLY A 124 19.19 -1.26 -26.75
CA GLY A 124 19.24 -1.99 -25.48
C GLY A 124 20.56 -1.75 -24.75
N ALA A 125 21.69 -1.87 -25.45
CA ALA A 125 23.01 -1.56 -24.87
C ALA A 125 23.09 -0.11 -24.37
N ALA A 126 22.50 0.84 -25.10
CA ALA A 126 22.44 2.23 -24.68
C ALA A 126 21.51 2.46 -23.48
N ALA A 127 20.37 1.77 -23.44
CA ALA A 127 19.40 1.84 -22.34
C ALA A 127 19.93 1.23 -21.03
N ALA A 128 20.77 0.20 -21.13
CA ALA A 128 21.34 -0.52 -19.98
C ALA A 128 22.71 0.00 -19.52
N GLY A 129 23.31 0.96 -20.25
CA GLY A 129 24.57 1.58 -19.82
C GLY A 129 25.84 0.85 -20.26
N HIS A 130 25.79 0.05 -21.33
CA HIS A 130 26.91 -0.75 -21.81
C HIS A 130 27.75 -0.04 -22.88
N LEU A 131 28.50 1.01 -22.49
CA LEU A 131 29.28 1.85 -23.41
C LEU A 131 30.18 1.07 -24.36
N LYS A 132 30.91 0.05 -23.88
CA LYS A 132 31.82 -0.71 -24.75
C LYS A 132 31.09 -1.49 -25.83
N VAL A 133 29.88 -1.99 -25.54
CA VAL A 133 29.03 -2.66 -26.52
C VAL A 133 28.50 -1.63 -27.52
N VAL A 134 28.07 -0.47 -27.06
CA VAL A 134 27.65 0.65 -27.92
C VAL A 134 28.77 1.06 -28.89
N GLU A 135 30.00 1.25 -28.39
CA GLU A 135 31.18 1.59 -29.20
C GLU A 135 31.44 0.51 -30.26
N TYR A 136 31.40 -0.77 -29.86
CA TYR A 136 31.61 -1.90 -30.75
C TYR A 136 30.55 -1.97 -31.85
N LEU A 137 29.26 -1.93 -31.49
CA LEU A 137 28.15 -1.98 -32.43
C LEU A 137 28.20 -0.80 -33.41
N VAL A 138 28.44 0.42 -32.91
CA VAL A 138 28.57 1.61 -33.79
C VAL A 138 29.71 1.46 -34.81
N ALA A 139 30.80 0.79 -34.45
CA ALA A 139 31.97 0.61 -35.31
C ALA A 139 31.83 -0.52 -36.34
N HIS A 140 31.01 -1.54 -36.05
CA HIS A 140 30.96 -2.79 -36.84
C HIS A 140 29.59 -3.12 -37.44
N ARG A 141 28.55 -2.36 -37.10
CA ARG A 141 27.15 -2.64 -37.45
C ARG A 141 26.47 -1.38 -38.01
N ASP A 142 25.59 -1.59 -38.99
CA ASP A 142 24.96 -0.52 -39.79
C ASP A 142 23.42 -0.52 -39.70
N GLU A 143 22.85 -1.40 -38.87
CA GLU A 143 21.40 -1.53 -38.64
C GLU A 143 20.78 -0.25 -38.05
N GLY A 144 21.60 0.56 -37.39
CA GLY A 144 21.18 1.80 -36.75
C GLY A 144 20.66 1.58 -35.33
N ALA A 145 19.90 2.56 -34.85
CA ALA A 145 19.29 2.56 -33.51
C ALA A 145 17.84 2.99 -33.59
N SER A 146 17.12 2.85 -32.48
CA SER A 146 15.84 3.51 -32.32
C SER A 146 15.98 5.04 -32.45
N PRO A 147 14.96 5.75 -32.97
CA PRO A 147 15.01 7.20 -33.13
C PRO A 147 15.21 8.00 -31.83
N ASP A 148 14.91 7.39 -30.70
CA ASP A 148 14.91 7.95 -29.34
C ASP A 148 16.10 7.50 -28.49
N ILE A 149 17.14 6.88 -29.08
CA ILE A 149 18.29 6.35 -28.34
C ILE A 149 18.95 7.38 -27.39
N LEU A 150 19.04 8.66 -27.80
CA LEU A 150 19.57 9.72 -26.93
C LEU A 150 18.64 10.04 -25.76
N ASP A 151 17.33 10.01 -26.00
CA ASP A 151 16.32 10.23 -24.97
C ASP A 151 16.32 9.07 -23.97
N THR A 152 16.47 7.82 -24.45
CA THR A 152 16.58 6.63 -23.61
C THR A 152 17.85 6.63 -22.77
N ALA A 153 19.01 6.97 -23.37
CA ALA A 153 20.25 7.12 -22.62
C ALA A 153 20.14 8.22 -21.55
N ALA A 154 19.46 9.32 -21.87
CA ALA A 154 19.22 10.41 -20.92
C ALA A 154 18.30 10.00 -19.77
N ALA A 155 17.21 9.29 -20.07
CA ALA A 155 16.22 8.83 -19.10
C ALA A 155 16.82 7.85 -18.07
N ASN A 156 17.82 7.05 -18.46
CA ASN A 156 18.51 6.08 -17.60
C ASN A 156 19.81 6.61 -16.98
N GLY A 157 20.22 7.85 -17.31
CA GLY A 157 21.37 8.49 -16.68
C GLY A 157 22.73 8.13 -17.27
N HIS A 158 22.79 7.59 -18.48
CA HIS A 158 24.04 7.13 -19.11
C HIS A 158 24.72 8.27 -19.87
N LEU A 159 25.32 9.21 -19.13
CA LEU A 159 25.98 10.40 -19.67
C LEU A 159 27.11 10.07 -20.67
N ASP A 160 27.90 9.05 -20.38
CA ASP A 160 29.03 8.62 -21.21
C ASP A 160 28.57 8.13 -22.59
N ILE A 161 27.52 7.30 -22.62
CA ILE A 161 26.87 6.84 -23.85
C ILE A 161 26.22 8.01 -24.58
N LEU A 162 25.49 8.85 -23.86
CA LEU A 162 24.84 10.02 -24.45
C LEU A 162 25.87 10.93 -25.12
N ALA A 163 26.96 11.27 -24.43
CA ALA A 163 28.02 12.11 -24.97
C ALA A 163 28.73 11.46 -26.17
N TYR A 164 28.94 10.14 -26.14
CA TYR A 164 29.49 9.40 -27.27
C TYR A 164 28.56 9.46 -28.50
N LEU A 165 27.29 9.12 -28.33
CA LEU A 165 26.30 9.10 -29.41
C LEU A 165 26.02 10.52 -29.95
N ASP A 166 26.01 11.52 -29.07
CA ASP A 166 25.89 12.93 -29.41
C ASP A 166 27.05 13.40 -30.31
N LYS A 167 28.29 13.03 -29.96
CA LYS A 167 29.49 13.36 -30.74
C LYS A 167 29.47 12.78 -32.16
N LEU A 168 28.76 11.67 -32.39
CA LEU A 168 28.59 11.10 -33.73
C LEU A 168 27.68 11.97 -34.62
N GLY A 169 26.81 12.80 -34.03
CA GLY A 169 25.98 13.77 -34.74
C GLY A 169 24.90 13.18 -35.67
N ARG A 170 24.65 11.87 -35.60
CA ARG A 170 23.68 11.17 -36.47
C ARG A 170 22.36 10.80 -35.80
N PHE A 171 22.25 10.97 -34.48
CA PHE A 171 21.06 10.62 -33.70
C PHE A 171 20.30 11.87 -33.27
N ALA A 172 18.98 11.81 -33.34
CA ALA A 172 18.09 12.88 -32.92
C ALA A 172 17.94 12.87 -31.39
N CYS A 173 17.76 14.05 -30.82
CA CYS A 173 17.42 14.27 -29.42
C CYS A 173 16.09 15.03 -29.40
N THR A 174 15.18 14.66 -28.51
CA THR A 174 13.94 15.43 -28.31
C THR A 174 13.94 16.15 -26.97
N THR A 175 12.91 16.96 -26.72
CA THR A 175 12.71 17.58 -25.42
C THR A 175 12.46 16.57 -24.29
N ALA A 176 12.11 15.32 -24.64
CA ALA A 176 11.91 14.25 -23.67
C ALA A 176 13.22 13.89 -22.95
N ALA A 177 14.38 14.02 -23.60
CA ALA A 177 15.68 13.70 -22.99
C ALA A 177 15.91 14.47 -21.68
N VAL A 178 15.75 15.80 -21.71
CA VAL A 178 15.91 16.65 -20.51
C VAL A 178 14.77 16.41 -19.52
N ASP A 179 13.54 16.24 -19.99
CA ASP A 179 12.38 16.02 -19.12
C ASP A 179 12.49 14.72 -18.31
N ASP A 180 12.92 13.64 -18.96
CA ASP A 180 13.03 12.31 -18.39
C ASP A 180 14.30 12.19 -17.52
N ALA A 181 15.43 12.76 -17.96
CA ALA A 181 16.61 12.91 -17.13
C ALA A 181 16.30 13.71 -15.85
N ALA A 182 15.51 14.78 -15.97
CA ALA A 182 15.07 15.58 -14.83
C ALA A 182 14.15 14.80 -13.89
N ARG A 183 13.22 14.01 -14.44
CA ARG A 183 12.31 13.16 -13.65
C ARG A 183 13.03 12.06 -12.88
N HIS A 184 14.12 11.50 -13.41
CA HIS A 184 14.90 10.47 -12.73
C HIS A 184 16.08 11.03 -11.91
N GLY A 185 16.33 12.34 -11.99
CA GLY A 185 17.31 13.04 -11.16
C GLY A 185 18.75 12.98 -11.69
N HIS A 186 18.93 12.73 -12.98
CA HIS A 186 20.24 12.67 -13.65
C HIS A 186 20.76 14.08 -13.91
N PHE A 187 21.33 14.70 -12.87
CA PHE A 187 21.77 16.10 -12.88
C PHE A 187 22.86 16.38 -13.92
N ASP A 188 23.83 15.48 -14.02
CA ASP A 188 24.96 15.53 -14.94
C ASP A 188 24.52 15.43 -16.42
N VAL A 189 23.55 14.54 -16.70
CA VAL A 189 22.89 14.43 -18.00
C VAL A 189 22.16 15.72 -18.37
N VAL A 190 21.39 16.29 -17.44
CA VAL A 190 20.67 17.55 -17.69
C VAL A 190 21.66 18.70 -17.97
N GLU A 191 22.73 18.82 -17.18
CA GLU A 191 23.76 19.84 -17.44
C GLU A 191 24.40 19.67 -18.82
N TYR A 192 24.72 18.44 -19.20
CA TYR A 192 25.29 18.14 -20.50
C TYR A 192 24.34 18.55 -21.63
N LEU A 193 23.07 18.11 -21.56
CA LEU A 193 22.06 18.41 -22.58
C LEU A 193 21.78 19.91 -22.70
N LEU A 194 21.66 20.63 -21.58
CA LEU A 194 21.45 22.09 -21.60
C LEU A 194 22.65 22.87 -22.16
N ALA A 195 23.86 22.31 -22.08
CA ALA A 195 25.08 22.94 -22.59
C ALA A 195 25.36 22.63 -24.07
N HIS A 196 24.97 21.44 -24.55
CA HIS A 196 25.36 20.93 -25.87
C HIS A 196 24.21 20.85 -26.88
N ARG A 197 22.95 20.93 -26.43
CA ARG A 197 21.75 20.81 -27.28
C ARG A 197 20.84 22.02 -27.17
N LEU A 198 20.22 22.39 -28.29
CA LEU A 198 19.36 23.58 -28.41
C LEU A 198 17.88 23.26 -28.16
N GLU A 199 17.52 21.98 -28.31
CA GLU A 199 16.18 21.44 -28.13
C GLU A 199 15.67 21.71 -26.70
N GLY A 200 16.57 21.69 -25.72
CA GLY A 200 16.23 21.88 -24.30
C GLY A 200 15.26 20.82 -23.79
N GLY A 201 14.62 21.07 -22.65
CA GLY A 201 13.47 20.33 -22.15
C GLY A 201 12.17 21.07 -22.44
N SER A 202 11.06 20.39 -22.21
CA SER A 202 9.79 21.12 -22.21
C SER A 202 9.79 22.10 -21.03
N ARG A 203 9.42 23.35 -21.29
CA ARG A 203 9.48 24.43 -20.30
C ARG A 203 8.78 24.04 -18.99
N ASP A 204 7.63 23.39 -19.09
CA ASP A 204 6.84 23.00 -17.92
C ASP A 204 7.13 21.59 -17.40
N GLY A 205 7.58 20.66 -18.26
CA GLY A 205 7.70 19.24 -17.93
C GLY A 205 8.96 18.90 -17.16
N ALA A 206 10.13 19.45 -17.53
CA ALA A 206 11.39 19.15 -16.86
C ALA A 206 11.37 19.54 -15.36
N ALA A 207 11.03 20.80 -15.06
CA ALA A 207 10.99 21.29 -13.68
C ALA A 207 9.90 20.59 -12.84
N ARG A 208 8.75 20.27 -13.46
CA ARG A 208 7.67 19.52 -12.81
C ARG A 208 8.08 18.08 -12.53
N GLY A 209 8.71 17.39 -13.47
CA GLY A 209 9.20 16.02 -13.30
C GLY A 209 10.24 15.92 -12.19
N ALA A 210 11.26 16.80 -12.20
CA ALA A 210 12.25 16.87 -11.13
C ALA A 210 11.61 17.15 -9.76
N LEU A 211 10.59 18.00 -9.72
CA LEU A 211 9.86 18.32 -8.50
C LEU A 211 9.07 17.13 -7.95
N GLU A 212 8.30 16.45 -8.80
CA GLU A 212 7.53 15.25 -8.42
C GLU A 212 8.43 14.15 -7.86
N SER A 213 9.62 14.01 -8.43
CA SER A 213 10.62 13.03 -8.01
C SER A 213 11.43 13.48 -6.79
N GLY A 214 11.39 14.77 -6.44
CA GLY A 214 12.00 15.32 -5.22
C GLY A 214 13.43 15.85 -5.41
N HIS A 215 13.87 16.05 -6.65
CA HIS A 215 15.22 16.51 -7.02
C HIS A 215 15.33 18.04 -6.97
N ILE A 216 15.28 18.62 -5.77
CA ILE A 216 15.18 20.09 -5.59
C ILE A 216 16.39 20.86 -6.14
N ALA A 217 17.60 20.31 -6.00
CA ALA A 217 18.80 20.92 -6.59
C ALA A 217 18.69 21.04 -8.12
N LEU A 218 18.08 20.04 -8.76
CA LEU A 218 17.84 20.05 -10.20
C LEU A 218 16.74 21.04 -10.59
N VAL A 219 15.67 21.15 -9.78
CA VAL A 219 14.64 22.19 -9.96
C VAL A 219 15.27 23.58 -9.87
N GLN A 220 16.13 23.84 -8.88
CA GLN A 220 16.85 25.12 -8.76
C GLN A 220 17.69 25.43 -10.00
N ARG A 221 18.40 24.42 -10.52
CA ARG A 221 19.25 24.56 -11.69
C ARG A 221 18.46 24.82 -12.98
N LEU A 222 17.34 24.13 -13.15
CA LEU A 222 16.40 24.34 -14.27
C LEU A 222 15.76 25.73 -14.19
N VAL A 223 15.35 26.18 -13.00
CA VAL A 223 14.84 27.55 -12.80
C VAL A 223 15.91 28.59 -13.13
N ALA A 224 17.16 28.37 -12.72
CA ALA A 224 18.28 29.23 -13.09
C ALA A 224 18.57 29.24 -14.61
N ALA A 225 18.27 28.14 -15.31
CA ALA A 225 18.31 28.06 -16.78
C ALA A 225 17.09 28.71 -17.47
N GLY A 226 16.16 29.31 -16.72
CA GLY A 226 14.98 29.99 -17.25
C GLY A 226 13.73 29.11 -17.42
N TYR A 227 13.71 27.90 -16.85
CA TYR A 227 12.51 27.06 -16.83
C TYR A 227 11.54 27.57 -15.75
N PRO A 228 10.22 27.62 -16.03
CA PRO A 228 9.22 28.04 -15.05
C PRO A 228 9.19 27.11 -13.82
N LEU A 229 9.14 27.71 -12.63
CA LEU A 229 8.87 26.98 -11.40
C LEU A 229 7.42 26.44 -11.42
N PRO A 230 7.19 25.15 -11.13
CA PRO A 230 5.85 24.58 -11.18
C PRO A 230 4.84 25.29 -10.25
N ALA A 231 3.62 25.49 -10.75
CA ALA A 231 2.55 26.14 -10.01
C ALA A 231 2.17 25.38 -8.73
N THR A 232 1.84 26.12 -7.67
CA THR A 232 1.55 25.60 -6.32
C THR A 232 0.20 24.88 -6.18
N SER A 233 -0.65 24.93 -7.20
CA SER A 233 -2.01 24.34 -7.21
C SER A 233 -2.07 22.90 -7.72
N GLY A 234 -0.95 22.28 -8.08
CA GLY A 234 -0.90 20.93 -8.66
C GLY A 234 -0.65 19.80 -7.65
N MET A 235 -1.21 18.62 -7.92
CA MET A 235 -0.95 17.36 -7.19
C MET A 235 0.55 17.00 -7.12
N SER A 236 1.31 17.43 -8.12
CA SER A 236 2.76 17.29 -8.21
C SER A 236 3.49 17.85 -6.98
N VAL A 237 3.07 19.04 -6.52
CA VAL A 237 3.70 19.71 -5.39
C VAL A 237 3.28 19.06 -4.07
N LEU A 238 2.03 18.60 -3.96
CA LEU A 238 1.56 17.83 -2.81
C LEU A 238 2.33 16.50 -2.64
N ARG A 239 2.70 15.84 -3.74
CA ARG A 239 3.57 14.66 -3.69
C ARG A 239 4.98 15.00 -3.23
N ALA A 240 5.52 16.14 -3.68
CA ALA A 240 6.85 16.60 -3.28
C ALA A 240 6.94 16.96 -1.79
N ILE A 241 5.87 17.50 -1.19
CA ILE A 241 5.79 17.82 0.25
C ILE A 241 5.88 16.57 1.14
N ARG A 242 5.57 15.38 0.62
CA ARG A 242 5.67 14.11 1.35
C ARG A 242 7.08 13.51 1.32
N LYS A 243 8.02 14.11 0.59
CA LYS A 243 9.38 13.62 0.44
C LYS A 243 10.33 14.31 1.43
N PRO A 244 11.48 13.69 1.75
CA PRO A 244 12.48 14.29 2.65
C PRO A 244 12.96 15.67 2.19
N SER A 245 12.88 15.97 0.89
CA SER A 245 13.31 17.22 0.30
C SER A 245 12.29 18.38 0.41
N ALA A 246 11.16 18.18 1.11
CA ALA A 246 10.09 19.15 1.24
C ALA A 246 10.53 20.50 1.84
N LEU A 247 11.47 20.52 2.79
CA LEU A 247 11.95 21.78 3.39
C LEU A 247 12.65 22.65 2.34
N ALA A 248 13.55 22.05 1.56
CA ALA A 248 14.27 22.72 0.49
C ALA A 248 13.30 23.25 -0.59
N LEU A 249 12.21 22.54 -0.84
CA LEU A 249 11.15 23.00 -1.73
C LEU A 249 10.42 24.25 -1.21
N LEU A 250 10.02 24.26 0.07
CA LEU A 250 9.37 25.42 0.67
C LEU A 250 10.31 26.64 0.65
N GLN A 251 11.57 26.42 1.02
CA GLN A 251 12.61 27.45 0.95
C GLN A 251 12.78 28.00 -0.47
N LEU A 252 12.74 27.14 -1.48
CA LEU A 252 12.80 27.55 -2.88
C LEU A 252 11.61 28.42 -3.28
N TYR A 253 10.37 28.01 -2.94
CA TYR A 253 9.18 28.82 -3.24
C TYR A 253 9.23 30.20 -2.56
N VAL A 254 9.60 30.24 -1.28
CA VAL A 254 9.74 31.50 -0.52
C VAL A 254 10.85 32.37 -1.10
N ALA A 255 12.01 31.81 -1.45
CA ALA A 255 13.12 32.53 -2.06
C ALA A 255 12.76 33.13 -3.43
N GLN A 256 11.89 32.47 -4.20
CA GLN A 256 11.37 32.95 -5.48
C GLN A 256 10.15 33.88 -5.32
N GLY A 257 9.78 34.26 -4.08
CA GLY A 257 8.66 35.15 -3.80
C GLY A 257 7.28 34.55 -4.07
N VAL A 258 7.17 33.22 -4.19
CA VAL A 258 5.90 32.53 -4.43
C VAL A 258 5.20 32.28 -3.09
N ALA A 259 3.96 32.77 -2.97
CA ALA A 259 3.17 32.58 -1.77
C ALA A 259 2.79 31.11 -1.55
N LEU A 260 3.00 30.62 -0.32
CA LEU A 260 2.62 29.27 0.08
C LEU A 260 1.08 29.18 0.22
N PRO A 261 0.40 28.27 -0.51
CA PRO A 261 -1.06 28.16 -0.46
C PRO A 261 -1.56 27.68 0.89
N SER A 262 -2.63 28.29 1.42
CA SER A 262 -3.26 27.84 2.67
C SER A 262 -3.80 26.40 2.61
N SER A 263 -4.11 25.90 1.40
CA SER A 263 -4.57 24.53 1.17
C SER A 263 -3.58 23.46 1.60
N TRP A 264 -2.27 23.76 1.63
CA TRP A 264 -1.24 22.79 2.02
C TRP A 264 -1.20 22.52 3.53
N ALA A 265 -1.90 23.33 4.33
CA ALA A 265 -1.81 23.26 5.79
C ALA A 265 -2.23 21.89 6.35
N LYS A 266 -3.16 21.18 5.71
CA LYS A 266 -3.59 19.84 6.12
C LYS A 266 -2.51 18.79 5.83
N GLU A 267 -1.99 18.79 4.62
CA GLU A 267 -0.99 17.82 4.15
C GLU A 267 0.35 18.01 4.84
N VAL A 268 0.80 19.26 5.04
CA VAL A 268 2.03 19.56 5.79
C VAL A 268 1.92 19.07 7.23
N ARG A 269 0.76 19.26 7.89
CA ARG A 269 0.53 18.71 9.25
C ARG A 269 0.53 17.19 9.29
N GLN A 270 -0.01 16.55 8.26
CA GLN A 270 -0.18 15.10 8.23
C GLN A 270 1.10 14.36 7.84
N TYR A 271 1.90 14.92 6.94
CA TYR A 271 3.02 14.23 6.29
C TYR A 271 4.36 14.97 6.37
N GLY A 272 4.38 16.25 6.77
CA GLY A 272 5.60 17.04 6.89
C GLY A 272 6.39 16.67 8.15
N SER A 273 7.72 16.80 8.08
CA SER A 273 8.56 16.79 9.29
C SER A 273 8.30 18.03 10.14
N ASP A 274 8.80 18.04 11.37
CA ASP A 274 8.62 19.19 12.27
C ASP A 274 9.24 20.47 11.68
N ASP A 275 10.42 20.38 11.07
CA ASP A 275 11.07 21.51 10.39
C ASP A 275 10.24 22.04 9.20
N VAL A 276 9.67 21.15 8.39
CA VAL A 276 8.81 21.52 7.25
C VAL A 276 7.54 22.20 7.76
N THR A 277 6.96 21.67 8.83
CA THR A 277 5.75 22.19 9.47
C THR A 277 6.01 23.58 10.04
N GLN A 278 7.08 23.73 10.82
CA GLN A 278 7.49 25.00 11.42
C GLN A 278 7.78 26.05 10.35
N TYR A 279 8.57 25.69 9.33
CA TYR A 279 8.92 26.61 8.25
C TYR A 279 7.70 27.06 7.44
N TYR A 280 6.79 26.13 7.13
CA TYR A 280 5.53 26.45 6.45
C TYR A 280 4.69 27.43 7.25
N PHE A 281 4.39 27.17 8.54
CA PHE A 281 3.53 28.05 9.32
C PHE A 281 4.16 29.42 9.63
N LEU A 282 5.50 29.50 9.62
CA LEU A 282 6.23 30.77 9.71
C LEU A 282 6.01 31.67 8.47
N HIS A 283 5.87 31.08 7.29
CA HIS A 283 5.77 31.81 6.00
C HIS A 283 4.39 31.72 5.34
N ALA A 284 3.43 31.00 5.94
CA ALA A 284 2.09 30.83 5.40
C ALA A 284 1.18 32.05 5.66
N PRO A 285 0.19 32.31 4.79
CA PRO A 285 -0.77 33.40 4.97
C PRO A 285 -1.65 33.18 6.22
N ALA A 286 -2.15 34.27 6.81
CA ALA A 286 -2.91 34.28 8.08
C ALA A 286 -4.07 33.27 8.14
N ALA A 287 -4.71 32.96 7.00
CA ALA A 287 -5.76 31.94 6.90
C ALA A 287 -5.28 30.52 7.25
N ALA A 288 -4.01 30.18 6.99
CA ALA A 288 -3.42 28.89 7.35
C ALA A 288 -3.04 28.82 8.84
N GLN A 289 -2.74 29.98 9.45
CA GLN A 289 -2.36 30.11 10.86
C GLN A 289 -3.56 29.87 11.80
N GLN A 290 -4.80 30.09 11.37
CA GLN A 290 -6.00 29.76 12.17
C GLN A 290 -6.16 28.26 12.44
N HIS A 291 -5.53 27.40 11.62
CA HIS A 291 -5.48 25.97 11.85
C HIS A 291 -4.22 25.52 12.62
N ALA A 292 -3.36 26.45 13.06
CA ALA A 292 -2.14 26.19 13.82
C ALA A 292 -2.44 25.83 15.29
N ALA A 293 -3.37 24.91 15.53
CA ALA A 293 -3.37 24.17 16.77
C ALA A 293 -2.08 23.33 16.79
N PRO A 294 -1.19 23.50 17.79
CA PRO A 294 0.06 22.75 17.85
C PRO A 294 -0.24 21.26 17.96
N ARG A 295 0.65 20.41 17.42
CA ARG A 295 0.80 19.04 17.92
C ARG A 295 0.87 19.12 19.45
N ALA A 296 -0.05 18.47 20.15
CA ALA A 296 0.06 18.25 21.59
C ALA A 296 1.28 17.36 21.96
N MET A 297 2.15 17.01 20.98
CA MET A 297 3.34 16.18 21.16
C MET A 297 4.68 16.95 21.15
N SER A 298 4.71 18.29 20.99
CA SER A 298 5.97 19.05 21.08
C SER A 298 6.29 19.55 22.50
N ARG A 299 6.09 18.70 23.52
CA ARG A 299 6.59 18.97 24.89
C ARG A 299 7.38 17.84 25.53
N TYR A 300 7.60 16.72 24.83
CA TYR A 300 8.38 15.60 25.36
C TYR A 300 9.34 15.04 24.30
N HIS A 301 10.23 15.86 23.77
CA HIS A 301 11.54 15.36 23.33
C HIS A 301 12.43 15.31 24.57
N ASP A 302 12.17 14.30 25.40
CA ASP A 302 12.99 13.94 26.53
C ASP A 302 13.41 12.49 26.23
N ASP A 303 14.71 12.17 26.30
CA ASP A 303 15.26 10.82 26.05
C ASP A 303 14.51 9.72 26.86
N ALA A 304 13.84 10.16 27.92
CA ALA A 304 12.91 9.41 28.75
C ALA A 304 11.68 8.83 28.06
N PHE A 305 11.09 9.61 27.15
CA PHE A 305 9.85 9.24 26.47
C PHE A 305 10.15 8.22 25.38
N ASP A 306 11.26 8.40 24.66
CA ASP A 306 11.77 7.39 23.73
C ASP A 306 12.18 6.10 24.47
N ALA A 307 12.74 6.22 25.68
CA ALA A 307 13.06 5.08 26.52
C ALA A 307 11.82 4.32 27.00
N ILE A 308 10.72 5.02 27.34
CA ILE A 308 9.47 4.37 27.75
C ILE A 308 8.77 3.70 26.58
N GLU A 309 8.77 4.34 25.40
CA GLU A 309 8.27 3.73 24.17
C GLU A 309 9.06 2.46 23.84
N THR A 310 10.40 2.54 23.84
CA THR A 310 11.28 1.38 23.56
C THR A 310 11.04 0.24 24.54
N ALA A 311 10.89 0.53 25.84
CA ALA A 311 10.61 -0.49 26.85
C ALA A 311 9.23 -1.15 26.65
N LEU A 312 8.21 -0.38 26.24
CA LEU A 312 6.89 -0.93 25.90
C LEU A 312 6.95 -1.84 24.66
N TRP A 313 7.73 -1.46 23.64
CA TRP A 313 7.96 -2.27 22.44
C TRP A 313 8.70 -3.59 22.72
N ASN A 314 9.63 -3.58 23.68
CA ASN A 314 10.39 -4.74 24.09
C ASN A 314 9.69 -5.59 25.18
N GLU A 315 8.49 -5.19 25.62
CA GLU A 315 7.75 -5.84 26.71
C GLU A 315 8.46 -5.82 28.09
N ASP A 316 9.37 -4.86 28.29
CA ASP A 316 10.15 -4.66 29.51
C ASP A 316 9.37 -3.83 30.56
N PHE A 317 8.27 -4.39 31.07
CA PHE A 317 7.33 -3.67 31.95
C PHE A 317 7.92 -3.21 33.29
N ASP A 318 8.97 -3.86 33.78
CA ASP A 318 9.65 -3.46 35.01
C ASP A 318 10.42 -2.14 34.80
N VAL A 319 11.04 -1.97 33.63
CA VAL A 319 11.69 -0.71 33.23
C VAL A 319 10.65 0.41 33.10
N VAL A 320 9.47 0.10 32.56
CA VAL A 320 8.37 1.08 32.46
C VAL A 320 7.90 1.54 33.84
N ARG A 321 7.75 0.61 34.80
CA ARG A 321 7.37 0.94 36.19
C ARG A 321 8.45 1.77 36.90
N ASP A 322 9.72 1.42 36.71
CA ASP A 322 10.84 2.17 37.29
C ASP A 322 10.92 3.60 36.73
N LEU A 323 10.70 3.76 35.42
CA LEU A 323 10.63 5.06 34.77
C LEU A 323 9.45 5.89 35.28
N TRP A 324 8.26 5.29 35.44
CA TRP A 324 7.11 5.99 36.05
C TRP A 324 7.31 6.36 37.51
N ALA A 325 8.05 5.54 38.27
CA ALA A 325 8.38 5.85 39.66
C ALA A 325 9.36 7.03 39.79
N GLN A 326 10.31 7.14 38.86
CA GLN A 326 11.27 8.23 38.81
C GLN A 326 10.68 9.51 38.20
N ARG A 327 9.79 9.37 37.20
CA ARG A 327 9.18 10.46 36.43
C ARG A 327 7.69 10.18 36.18
N PRO A 328 6.81 10.56 37.12
CA PRO A 328 5.36 10.36 37.00
C PRO A 328 4.73 11.06 35.78
N GLU A 329 5.34 12.13 35.27
CA GLU A 329 4.91 12.88 34.10
C GLU A 329 4.91 12.08 32.78
N LEU A 330 5.70 10.99 32.73
CA LEU A 330 5.74 10.09 31.57
C LEU A 330 4.50 9.20 31.48
N ARG A 331 3.71 9.09 32.56
CA ARG A 331 2.45 8.35 32.58
C ARG A 331 1.34 9.22 31.96
N CYS A 332 1.26 9.23 30.64
CA CYS A 332 0.28 10.03 29.91
C CYS A 332 -0.65 9.19 29.02
N ASP A 333 -1.87 9.68 28.83
CA ASP A 333 -2.91 8.99 28.06
C ASP A 333 -2.56 8.77 26.59
N ALA A 334 -1.58 9.51 26.07
CA ALA A 334 -1.11 9.39 24.69
C ALA A 334 -0.34 8.08 24.42
N LEU A 335 0.19 7.41 25.45
CA LEU A 335 0.93 6.15 25.30
C LEU A 335 0.08 5.05 24.68
N LEU A 336 -1.19 4.95 25.07
CA LEU A 336 -2.11 3.96 24.52
C LEU A 336 -2.36 4.19 23.03
N GLU A 337 -2.52 5.45 22.62
CA GLU A 337 -2.71 5.82 21.21
C GLU A 337 -1.47 5.46 20.37
N LEU A 338 -0.28 5.73 20.89
CA LEU A 338 0.99 5.45 20.23
C LEU A 338 1.18 3.96 19.93
N ILE A 339 0.94 3.11 20.92
CA ILE A 339 1.08 1.65 20.79
C ILE A 339 0.02 1.09 19.84
N VAL A 340 -1.26 1.48 19.99
CA VAL A 340 -2.35 0.92 19.17
C VAL A 340 -2.26 1.32 17.68
N ARG A 341 -1.66 2.47 17.36
CA ARG A 341 -1.51 2.94 15.97
C ARG A 341 -0.62 2.02 15.10
N ASN A 342 0.23 1.21 15.70
CA ASN A 342 1.12 0.32 14.96
C ASN A 342 0.61 -1.13 15.05
N SER A 343 0.27 -1.73 13.92
CA SER A 343 -0.28 -3.10 13.87
C SER A 343 0.71 -4.18 14.31
N ALA A 344 2.00 -3.86 14.43
CA ALA A 344 3.04 -4.77 14.92
C ALA A 344 3.25 -4.68 16.45
N SER A 345 2.52 -3.81 17.14
CA SER A 345 2.69 -3.61 18.58
C SER A 345 2.26 -4.84 19.38
N PRO A 346 3.01 -5.18 20.46
CA PRO A 346 2.68 -6.32 21.30
C PRO A 346 1.38 -6.09 22.08
N ALA A 347 0.50 -7.09 22.07
CA ALA A 347 -0.78 -7.06 22.77
C ALA A 347 -0.62 -6.94 24.30
N SER A 348 0.49 -7.46 24.83
CA SER A 348 0.88 -7.37 26.25
C SER A 348 1.17 -5.93 26.69
N ALA A 349 1.76 -5.10 25.84
CA ALA A 349 2.00 -3.69 26.16
C ALA A 349 0.69 -2.90 26.27
N THR A 350 -0.27 -3.16 25.38
CA THR A 350 -1.60 -2.58 25.49
C THR A 350 -2.32 -3.03 26.77
N ALA A 351 -2.27 -4.33 27.09
CA ALA A 351 -2.86 -4.85 28.34
C ALA A 351 -2.23 -4.18 29.58
N PHE A 352 -0.89 -4.06 29.59
CA PHE A 352 -0.17 -3.39 30.67
C PHE A 352 -0.60 -1.93 30.86
N LEU A 353 -0.71 -1.15 29.78
CA LEU A 353 -1.14 0.25 29.85
C LEU A 353 -2.58 0.37 30.36
N LEU A 354 -3.48 -0.51 29.90
CA LEU A 354 -4.88 -0.53 30.31
C LEU A 354 -5.05 -0.94 31.77
N ASP A 355 -4.32 -1.95 32.24
CA ASP A 355 -4.28 -2.34 33.67
C ASP A 355 -3.72 -1.24 34.55
N ALA A 356 -2.77 -0.46 34.02
CA ALA A 356 -2.27 0.75 34.65
C ALA A 356 -3.23 1.95 34.54
N GLY A 357 -4.40 1.80 33.91
CA GLY A 357 -5.39 2.89 33.73
C GLY A 357 -4.86 4.07 32.90
N VAL A 358 -3.97 3.80 31.94
CA VAL A 358 -3.36 4.80 31.06
C VAL A 358 -4.10 4.83 29.73
N GLY A 359 -4.59 6.00 29.32
CA GLY A 359 -5.26 6.19 28.03
C GLY A 359 -6.78 6.13 28.08
N GLN A 360 -7.40 6.37 26.91
CA GLN A 360 -8.85 6.38 26.73
C GLN A 360 -9.27 5.26 25.77
N PRO A 361 -9.64 4.06 26.26
CA PRO A 361 -9.82 2.88 25.43
C PRO A 361 -10.92 3.06 24.36
N ARG A 362 -12.06 3.66 24.72
CA ARG A 362 -13.14 3.96 23.76
C ARG A 362 -12.71 4.91 22.64
N ARG A 363 -11.95 5.96 22.96
CA ARG A 363 -11.46 6.93 21.97
C ARG A 363 -10.48 6.27 21.02
N VAL A 364 -9.50 5.55 21.58
CA VAL A 364 -8.48 4.84 20.81
C VAL A 364 -9.10 3.76 19.91
N ALA A 365 -10.10 3.02 20.41
CA ALA A 365 -10.85 2.06 19.62
C ALA A 365 -11.52 2.71 18.40
N VAL A 366 -12.12 3.89 18.59
CA VAL A 366 -12.83 4.61 17.52
C VAL A 366 -11.88 5.28 16.53
N GLU A 367 -10.72 5.76 16.93
CA GLU A 367 -9.81 6.55 16.06
C GLU A 367 -8.77 5.69 15.33
N HIS A 368 -8.35 4.56 15.89
CA HIS A 368 -7.15 3.85 15.44
C HIS A 368 -7.33 2.36 15.12
N MET A 369 -8.52 1.78 15.31
CA MET A 369 -8.75 0.38 14.95
C MET A 369 -9.01 0.23 13.44
N ASP A 370 -8.12 -0.50 12.76
CA ASP A 370 -8.25 -0.86 11.35
C ASP A 370 -8.34 -2.39 11.14
N ARG A 371 -8.41 -2.81 9.87
CA ARG A 371 -8.60 -4.23 9.47
C ARG A 371 -7.52 -5.19 10.02
N ARG A 372 -6.35 -4.69 10.42
CA ARG A 372 -5.20 -5.49 10.85
C ARG A 372 -5.13 -5.68 12.37
N SER A 373 -6.01 -5.04 13.13
CA SER A 373 -5.94 -4.94 14.60
C SER A 373 -6.87 -5.92 15.35
N PHE A 374 -7.18 -7.10 14.78
CA PHE A 374 -8.12 -8.06 15.40
C PHE A 374 -7.66 -8.52 16.79
N ASP A 375 -6.39 -8.89 16.95
CA ASP A 375 -5.85 -9.35 18.24
C ASP A 375 -5.85 -8.21 19.27
N MET A 376 -5.57 -6.99 18.82
CA MET A 376 -5.61 -5.79 19.67
C MET A 376 -7.04 -5.47 20.16
N MET A 377 -8.05 -5.76 19.34
CA MET A 377 -9.45 -5.59 19.74
C MET A 377 -9.83 -6.50 20.90
N ASN A 378 -9.36 -7.76 20.92
CA ASN A 378 -9.66 -8.68 22.02
C ASN A 378 -9.11 -8.18 23.36
N VAL A 379 -8.01 -7.43 23.34
CA VAL A 379 -7.42 -6.81 24.53
C VAL A 379 -8.13 -5.50 24.92
N LEU A 380 -8.44 -4.64 23.94
CA LEU A 380 -8.98 -3.31 24.22
C LEU A 380 -10.48 -3.34 24.58
N LEU A 381 -11.26 -4.22 23.94
CA LEU A 381 -12.71 -4.25 24.03
C LEU A 381 -13.24 -4.42 25.47
N PRO A 382 -12.69 -5.31 26.32
CA PRO A 382 -13.11 -5.41 27.71
C PRO A 382 -12.99 -4.10 28.51
N TYR A 383 -12.00 -3.26 28.20
CA TYR A 383 -11.80 -1.96 28.87
C TYR A 383 -12.67 -0.84 28.28
N CYS A 384 -13.27 -1.07 27.10
CA CYS A 384 -14.28 -0.18 26.54
C CYS A 384 -15.66 -0.38 27.16
N LEU A 385 -15.88 -1.49 27.89
CA LEU A 385 -17.19 -1.92 28.36
C LEU A 385 -17.28 -1.81 29.89
N HIS A 386 -18.22 -1.00 30.35
CA HIS A 386 -18.50 -0.85 31.77
C HIS A 386 -19.15 -2.13 32.34
N PRO A 387 -18.77 -2.58 33.54
CA PRO A 387 -19.27 -3.83 34.11
C PRO A 387 -20.76 -3.78 34.48
N THR A 388 -21.32 -2.57 34.66
CA THR A 388 -22.70 -2.36 35.13
C THR A 388 -23.57 -1.55 34.18
N ASP A 389 -22.96 -0.78 33.26
CA ASP A 389 -23.68 0.10 32.33
C ASP A 389 -23.80 -0.56 30.95
N HIS A 390 -24.61 -1.62 30.91
CA HIS A 390 -24.82 -2.43 29.71
C HIS A 390 -25.46 -1.63 28.56
N LEU A 391 -26.23 -0.58 28.88
CA LEU A 391 -26.90 0.26 27.88
C LEU A 391 -25.90 1.19 27.19
N ASP A 392 -25.06 1.89 27.95
CA ASP A 392 -23.98 2.73 27.40
C ASP A 392 -22.96 1.90 26.60
N ASN A 393 -22.69 0.67 27.04
CA ASN A 393 -21.89 -0.31 26.28
C ASN A 393 -22.49 -0.59 24.90
N LEU A 394 -23.79 -0.87 24.83
CA LEU A 394 -24.47 -1.12 23.56
C LEU A 394 -24.46 0.13 22.66
N VAL A 395 -24.67 1.33 23.21
CA VAL A 395 -24.56 2.59 22.45
C VAL A 395 -23.16 2.73 21.86
N PHE A 396 -22.12 2.55 22.67
CA PHE A 396 -20.72 2.61 22.22
C PHE A 396 -20.43 1.61 21.07
N LEU A 397 -20.84 0.35 21.22
CA LEU A 397 -20.58 -0.68 20.21
C LEU A 397 -21.26 -0.35 18.87
N VAL A 398 -22.48 0.18 18.90
CA VAL A 398 -23.21 0.59 17.70
C VAL A 398 -22.59 1.87 17.08
N GLU A 399 -22.15 2.84 17.89
CA GLU A 399 -21.37 4.02 17.43
C GLU A 399 -20.10 3.63 16.72
N TRP A 400 -19.38 2.69 17.32
CA TRP A 400 -18.12 2.23 16.79
C TRP A 400 -18.30 1.50 15.45
N LEU A 401 -19.31 0.63 15.35
CA LEU A 401 -19.69 -0.05 14.10
C LEU A 401 -20.06 0.93 12.97
N ASP A 402 -20.82 1.99 13.27
CA ASP A 402 -21.23 2.99 12.28
C ASP A 402 -20.03 3.78 11.72
N ARG A 403 -19.10 4.18 12.61
CA ARG A 403 -17.90 4.93 12.24
C ARG A 403 -16.86 4.10 11.48
N GLN A 404 -16.67 2.83 11.87
CA GLN A 404 -15.61 1.96 11.34
C GLN A 404 -16.05 0.97 10.27
N ALA A 405 -17.23 1.15 9.68
CA ALA A 405 -17.85 0.19 8.75
C ALA A 405 -16.99 -0.23 7.54
N TYR A 406 -16.00 0.57 7.13
CA TYR A 406 -15.10 0.24 6.02
C TYR A 406 -13.85 -0.55 6.47
N ALA A 407 -13.60 -0.64 7.77
CA ALA A 407 -12.36 -1.13 8.37
C ALA A 407 -12.51 -2.43 9.18
N LEU A 408 -13.71 -3.02 9.28
CA LEU A 408 -13.95 -4.23 10.08
C LEU A 408 -13.91 -5.52 9.24
N THR A 409 -13.33 -6.59 9.80
CA THR A 409 -13.29 -7.93 9.19
C THR A 409 -14.46 -8.81 9.67
N ALA A 410 -14.70 -9.95 9.01
CA ALA A 410 -15.75 -10.89 9.43
C ALA A 410 -15.56 -11.40 10.87
N SER A 411 -14.32 -11.66 11.28
CA SER A 411 -13.99 -12.07 12.64
C SER A 411 -14.30 -10.98 13.66
N MET A 412 -14.02 -9.70 13.34
CA MET A 412 -14.35 -8.57 14.21
C MET A 412 -15.86 -8.45 14.43
N LEU A 413 -16.63 -8.60 13.36
CA LEU A 413 -18.09 -8.54 13.42
C LEU A 413 -18.68 -9.71 14.22
N LEU A 414 -18.07 -10.89 14.17
CA LEU A 414 -18.51 -12.04 14.98
C LEU A 414 -18.23 -11.81 16.47
N ALA A 415 -17.06 -11.27 16.82
CA ALA A 415 -16.71 -10.95 18.21
C ALA A 415 -17.59 -9.82 18.79
N LEU A 416 -17.87 -8.78 18.00
CA LEU A 416 -18.81 -7.73 18.38
C LEU A 416 -20.23 -8.28 18.57
N LYS A 417 -20.67 -9.20 17.68
CA LYS A 417 -21.96 -9.87 17.82
C LYS A 417 -22.05 -10.65 19.13
N THR A 418 -21.04 -11.46 19.46
CA THR A 418 -21.04 -12.24 20.71
C THR A 418 -21.08 -11.33 21.94
N GLU A 419 -20.35 -10.22 21.90
CA GLU A 419 -20.32 -9.27 23.02
C GLU A 419 -21.65 -8.53 23.20
N MET A 420 -22.27 -8.06 22.11
CA MET A 420 -23.59 -7.42 22.18
C MET A 420 -24.68 -8.35 22.75
N ILE A 421 -24.62 -9.65 22.43
CA ILE A 421 -25.53 -10.66 23.01
C ILE A 421 -25.26 -10.85 24.51
N ALA A 422 -23.98 -10.89 24.91
CA ALA A 422 -23.59 -11.02 26.30
C ALA A 422 -24.08 -9.82 27.14
N GLN A 423 -23.88 -8.60 26.65
CA GLN A 423 -24.37 -7.37 27.30
C GLN A 423 -25.90 -7.34 27.43
N ALA A 424 -26.62 -7.73 26.37
CA ALA A 424 -28.09 -7.83 26.42
C ALA A 424 -28.58 -8.87 27.44
N THR A 425 -27.86 -9.99 27.57
CA THR A 425 -28.19 -11.06 28.53
C THR A 425 -27.91 -10.63 29.98
N ALA A 426 -26.76 -9.99 30.21
CA ALA A 426 -26.30 -9.53 31.52
C ALA A 426 -27.25 -8.49 32.14
N ALA A 427 -27.86 -7.64 31.30
CA ALA A 427 -28.76 -6.59 31.74
C ALA A 427 -30.17 -7.08 32.16
N THR A 428 -30.38 -8.38 32.39
CA THR A 428 -31.63 -8.97 32.87
C THR A 428 -32.88 -8.66 32.03
N CYS A 429 -32.76 -8.71 30.69
CA CYS A 429 -33.91 -8.69 29.78
C CYS A 429 -34.81 -9.92 29.99
N ARG A 430 -35.67 -9.92 31.01
CA ARG A 430 -36.61 -11.03 31.32
C ARG A 430 -37.80 -11.10 30.38
N HIS A 431 -37.99 -10.11 29.49
CA HIS A 431 -39.02 -10.09 28.45
C HIS A 431 -38.52 -10.55 27.08
N ILE A 432 -37.41 -11.30 27.01
CA ILE A 432 -37.18 -12.23 25.91
C ILE A 432 -38.15 -13.42 26.08
N HIS A 433 -39.45 -13.15 26.09
CA HIS A 433 -40.43 -14.08 25.56
C HIS A 433 -40.55 -13.76 24.08
N VAL A 434 -39.67 -14.41 23.32
CA VAL A 434 -39.83 -14.85 21.92
C VAL A 434 -41.08 -14.27 21.25
N GLY A 435 -40.97 -13.03 20.77
CA GLY A 435 -41.79 -12.56 19.68
C GLY A 435 -41.06 -13.00 18.42
N THR A 436 -41.48 -14.12 17.84
CA THR A 436 -40.93 -14.74 16.62
C THR A 436 -40.55 -13.76 15.51
N ALA A 437 -41.14 -12.57 15.48
CA ALA A 437 -40.77 -11.48 14.60
C ALA A 437 -39.35 -10.94 14.81
N ILE A 438 -38.86 -10.63 16.02
CA ILE A 438 -37.53 -10.01 16.20
C ILE A 438 -36.41 -11.04 16.04
N GLU A 439 -36.59 -12.26 16.53
CA GLU A 439 -35.67 -13.37 16.25
C GLU A 439 -35.68 -13.73 14.76
N SER A 440 -36.84 -13.81 14.11
CA SER A 440 -36.91 -14.04 12.66
C SER A 440 -36.33 -12.88 11.87
N ILE A 441 -36.53 -11.63 12.28
CA ILE A 441 -35.92 -10.44 11.65
C ILE A 441 -34.40 -10.45 11.89
N THR A 442 -33.94 -10.86 13.08
CA THR A 442 -32.53 -10.98 13.43
C THR A 442 -31.86 -12.09 12.62
N GLU A 443 -32.45 -13.28 12.54
CA GLU A 443 -31.99 -14.39 11.71
C GLU A 443 -32.10 -14.07 10.23
N ALA A 444 -33.15 -13.37 9.78
CA ALA A 444 -33.30 -12.94 8.39
C ALA A 444 -32.30 -11.85 8.00
N LEU A 445 -31.99 -10.89 8.90
CA LEU A 445 -30.97 -9.85 8.70
C LEU A 445 -29.55 -10.43 8.75
N LEU A 446 -29.30 -11.41 9.62
CA LEU A 446 -28.06 -12.20 9.63
C LEU A 446 -27.94 -13.09 8.38
N ALA A 447 -29.03 -13.70 7.91
CA ALA A 447 -29.06 -14.51 6.71
C ALA A 447 -28.94 -13.67 5.43
N THR A 448 -29.58 -12.49 5.36
CA THR A 448 -29.41 -11.54 4.23
C THR A 448 -28.06 -10.83 4.26
N GLY A 449 -27.49 -10.59 5.43
CA GLY A 449 -26.09 -10.16 5.60
C GLY A 449 -25.09 -11.26 5.19
N ALA A 450 -25.40 -12.54 5.44
CA ALA A 450 -24.58 -13.68 5.03
C ALA A 450 -24.68 -14.00 3.52
N THR A 451 -25.81 -13.71 2.86
CA THR A 451 -25.99 -13.91 1.41
C THR A 451 -25.49 -12.77 0.54
N THR A 452 -25.08 -11.64 1.12
CA THR A 452 -24.44 -10.52 0.41
C THR A 452 -22.94 -10.44 0.69
N SER A 453 -22.28 -11.60 0.71
CA SER A 453 -20.82 -11.65 0.63
C SER A 453 -20.39 -11.55 -0.84
N TYR A 454 -19.53 -10.57 -1.15
CA TYR A 454 -18.76 -10.56 -2.39
C TYR A 454 -17.35 -11.05 -2.07
N VAL A 455 -16.80 -11.89 -2.96
CA VAL A 455 -15.43 -12.35 -2.93
C VAL A 455 -14.54 -11.21 -3.41
N GLN A 456 -13.87 -10.51 -2.49
CA GLN A 456 -12.81 -9.60 -2.89
C GLN A 456 -11.59 -10.43 -3.31
N ALA A 457 -11.18 -10.34 -4.57
CA ALA A 457 -9.92 -10.91 -5.01
C ALA A 457 -8.78 -10.19 -4.26
N ALA A 458 -8.13 -10.90 -3.34
CA ALA A 458 -6.94 -10.40 -2.67
C ALA A 458 -5.69 -11.00 -3.33
N SER A 459 -4.74 -10.14 -3.65
CA SER A 459 -3.33 -10.51 -3.74
C SER A 459 -2.96 -11.38 -2.53
N ARG A 460 -2.41 -12.58 -2.79
CA ARG A 460 -1.93 -13.59 -1.81
C ARG A 460 -2.94 -14.64 -1.30
N GLY A 461 -3.96 -15.00 -2.07
CA GLY A 461 -4.53 -16.37 -2.02
C GLY A 461 -5.35 -16.77 -0.80
N LEU A 462 -5.88 -15.81 -0.01
CA LEU A 462 -6.88 -16.08 1.03
C LEU A 462 -8.23 -15.49 0.63
N GLU A 463 -9.22 -16.34 0.39
CA GLU A 463 -10.61 -15.92 0.13
C GLU A 463 -11.24 -15.38 1.42
N GLN A 464 -11.77 -14.15 1.40
CA GLN A 464 -12.49 -13.57 2.54
C GLN A 464 -13.90 -13.12 2.13
N ARG A 465 -14.90 -13.52 2.92
CA ARG A 465 -16.30 -13.06 2.83
C ARG A 465 -16.46 -11.74 3.60
N VAL A 466 -16.84 -10.67 2.91
CA VAL A 466 -17.14 -9.35 3.52
C VAL A 466 -18.65 -9.22 3.77
N LEU A 467 -19.06 -8.81 4.97
CA LEU A 467 -20.48 -8.60 5.36
C LEU A 467 -20.96 -7.18 4.97
N PHE A 468 -22.22 -7.04 4.53
CA PHE A 468 -22.78 -5.73 4.13
C PHE A 468 -23.06 -4.79 5.33
N ARG A 469 -22.61 -3.53 5.19
CA ARG A 469 -22.69 -2.41 6.14
C ARG A 469 -24.05 -2.21 6.83
N SER A 470 -25.16 -2.46 6.16
CA SER A 470 -26.50 -2.15 6.68
C SER A 470 -27.03 -3.20 7.64
N GLY A 471 -26.70 -4.49 7.45
CA GLY A 471 -27.31 -5.58 8.21
C GLY A 471 -26.89 -5.61 9.69
N VAL A 472 -25.63 -5.29 9.99
CA VAL A 472 -25.09 -5.34 11.36
C VAL A 472 -25.51 -4.13 12.20
N ALA A 473 -25.58 -2.94 11.60
CA ALA A 473 -26.07 -1.73 12.27
C ALA A 473 -27.59 -1.79 12.51
N ASP A 474 -28.35 -2.28 11.52
CA ASP A 474 -29.80 -2.51 11.63
C ASP A 474 -30.09 -3.57 12.73
N TRP A 475 -29.27 -4.62 12.82
CA TRP A 475 -29.32 -5.61 13.90
C TRP A 475 -28.97 -5.03 15.27
N GLY A 476 -27.85 -4.31 15.38
CA GLY A 476 -27.39 -3.72 16.64
C GLY A 476 -28.39 -2.72 17.23
N LEU A 477 -29.05 -1.95 16.37
CA LEU A 477 -30.09 -1.03 16.79
C LEU A 477 -31.38 -1.75 17.24
N ALA A 478 -31.73 -2.87 16.60
CA ALA A 478 -32.86 -3.68 17.04
C ALA A 478 -32.63 -4.25 18.46
N THR A 479 -31.42 -4.74 18.74
CA THR A 479 -31.03 -5.20 20.10
C THR A 479 -31.10 -4.05 21.12
N LEU A 480 -30.63 -2.85 20.75
CA LEU A 480 -30.63 -1.68 21.64
C LEU A 480 -32.05 -1.18 21.97
N ILE A 481 -32.97 -1.23 21.00
CA ILE A 481 -34.40 -0.88 21.22
C ILE A 481 -35.10 -1.92 22.10
N VAL A 482 -34.85 -3.21 21.89
CA VAL A 482 -35.37 -4.26 22.80
C VAL A 482 -34.87 -4.03 24.23
N HIS A 483 -33.61 -3.63 24.38
CA HIS A 483 -33.02 -3.35 25.68
C HIS A 483 -33.66 -2.11 26.34
N PHE A 484 -33.86 -1.03 25.59
CA PHE A 484 -34.58 0.16 26.05
C PHE A 484 -36.01 -0.15 26.49
N LEU A 485 -36.75 -0.99 25.77
CA LEU A 485 -38.10 -1.38 26.16
C LEU A 485 -38.14 -2.26 27.42
N SER A 486 -36.99 -2.77 27.86
CA SER A 486 -36.84 -3.58 29.07
C SER A 486 -36.29 -2.81 30.27
N VAL A 487 -35.78 -1.59 30.07
CA VAL A 487 -35.16 -0.75 31.11
C VAL A 487 -35.79 0.64 31.08
N ASP A 488 -36.35 1.06 32.21
CA ASP A 488 -37.11 2.32 32.37
C ASP A 488 -36.21 3.57 32.31
N ALA A 489 -35.65 3.88 31.12
CA ALA A 489 -34.59 4.88 30.93
C ALA A 489 -35.01 6.03 30.00
N THR A 490 -35.53 7.11 30.56
CA THR A 490 -36.03 8.32 29.85
C THR A 490 -34.96 9.08 29.03
N ASP A 491 -33.69 9.09 29.44
CA ASP A 491 -32.62 9.83 28.73
C ASP A 491 -32.25 9.23 27.35
N SER A 492 -32.59 7.96 27.12
CA SER A 492 -32.15 7.20 25.93
C SER A 492 -33.08 7.38 24.71
N ALA A 493 -34.29 7.89 24.92
CA ALA A 493 -35.28 8.09 23.86
C ALA A 493 -34.81 9.06 22.77
N ARG A 494 -34.09 10.12 23.17
CA ARG A 494 -33.55 11.13 22.25
C ARG A 494 -32.43 10.57 21.38
N GLN A 495 -31.56 9.75 21.96
CA GLN A 495 -30.52 9.04 21.21
C GLN A 495 -31.16 8.03 20.26
N LEU A 496 -32.08 7.19 20.74
CA LEU A 496 -32.81 6.21 19.93
C LEU A 496 -33.51 6.80 18.71
N ARG A 497 -34.18 7.96 18.85
CA ARG A 497 -34.77 8.69 17.71
C ARG A 497 -33.73 9.13 16.69
N THR A 498 -32.57 9.60 17.15
CA THR A 498 -31.44 9.98 16.26
C THR A 498 -30.93 8.77 15.47
N TRP A 499 -30.83 7.62 16.15
CA TRP A 499 -30.37 6.37 15.56
C TRP A 499 -31.35 5.73 14.59
N LEU A 500 -32.65 5.83 14.88
CA LEU A 500 -33.70 5.35 13.97
C LEU A 500 -33.64 6.02 12.59
N GLY A 501 -33.16 7.28 12.56
CA GLY A 501 -32.85 8.00 11.32
C GLY A 501 -31.82 7.29 10.44
N LYS A 502 -30.87 6.57 11.04
CA LYS A 502 -29.75 5.89 10.36
C LYS A 502 -30.10 4.51 9.80
N VAL A 503 -31.22 3.91 10.20
CA VAL A 503 -31.71 2.62 9.68
C VAL A 503 -32.00 2.72 8.19
N ARG A 504 -31.41 1.83 7.40
CA ARG A 504 -31.60 1.82 5.94
C ARG A 504 -32.75 0.93 5.50
N SER A 505 -33.02 -0.15 6.24
CA SER A 505 -34.17 -1.01 5.99
C SER A 505 -35.48 -0.29 6.32
N ALA A 506 -36.24 0.08 5.28
CA ALA A 506 -37.51 0.79 5.45
C ALA A 506 -38.53 0.00 6.29
N GLY A 507 -38.59 -1.33 6.11
CA GLY A 507 -39.48 -2.21 6.86
C GLY A 507 -39.09 -2.32 8.33
N LEU A 508 -37.79 -2.43 8.62
CA LEU A 508 -37.29 -2.44 10.00
C LEU A 508 -37.49 -1.09 10.67
N LYS A 509 -37.17 0.01 9.98
CA LYS A 509 -37.36 1.38 10.47
C LYS A 509 -38.81 1.63 10.87
N ALA A 510 -39.78 1.23 10.04
CA ALA A 510 -41.20 1.38 10.33
C ALA A 510 -41.68 0.47 11.48
N HIS A 511 -41.05 -0.68 11.71
CA HIS A 511 -41.35 -1.54 12.84
C HIS A 511 -40.79 -0.98 14.15
N LEU A 512 -39.52 -0.57 14.14
CA LEU A 512 -38.83 0.03 15.28
C LEU A 512 -39.43 1.39 15.68
N GLN A 513 -39.88 2.21 14.72
CA GLN A 513 -40.61 3.46 14.98
C GLN A 513 -41.88 3.19 15.77
N ARG A 514 -42.70 2.22 15.34
CA ARG A 514 -43.95 1.87 16.03
C ARG A 514 -43.72 1.43 17.46
N LEU A 515 -42.70 0.59 17.70
CA LEU A 515 -42.36 0.13 19.06
C LEU A 515 -41.94 1.31 19.96
N LEU A 516 -41.21 2.28 19.41
CA LEU A 516 -40.78 3.46 20.15
C LEU A 516 -41.96 4.40 20.47
N ASP A 517 -42.88 4.57 19.51
CA ASP A 517 -44.09 5.39 19.69
C ASP A 517 -45.09 4.76 20.69
N GLU A 518 -45.19 3.42 20.71
CA GLU A 518 -46.03 2.67 21.67
C GLU A 518 -45.49 2.74 23.11
N ALA A 519 -44.15 2.75 23.28
CA ALA A 519 -43.51 2.79 24.60
C ALA A 519 -43.37 4.20 25.17
N MET A 520 -43.38 5.22 24.31
CA MET A 520 -43.30 6.62 24.69
C MET A 520 -44.29 7.45 23.85
N PRO A 521 -45.57 7.54 24.27
CA PRO A 521 -46.48 8.51 23.70
C PRO A 521 -45.86 9.92 23.84
N GLU A 522 -45.90 10.72 22.77
CA GLU A 522 -45.32 12.06 22.79
C GLU A 522 -45.78 12.86 24.03
N GLU A 523 -44.87 13.59 24.67
CA GLU A 523 -45.17 14.60 25.71
C GLU A 523 -45.94 15.79 25.12
N ASN A 524 -47.06 15.53 24.44
CA ASN A 524 -48.09 16.51 24.12
C ASN A 524 -49.36 16.30 24.96
N ASP A 525 -49.49 15.18 25.67
CA ASP A 525 -50.66 14.91 26.52
C ASP A 525 -50.52 15.39 27.97
N ALA A 526 -49.33 15.72 28.47
CA ALA A 526 -49.20 16.33 29.80
C ALA A 526 -49.84 17.74 29.86
N ALA A 527 -49.76 18.51 28.78
CA ALA A 527 -50.43 19.80 28.65
C ALA A 527 -51.95 19.65 28.39
N ALA A 528 -52.37 18.56 27.72
CA ALA A 528 -53.79 18.27 27.48
C ALA A 528 -54.48 17.73 28.74
N ASP A 529 -53.77 16.93 29.56
CA ASP A 529 -54.26 16.42 30.84
C ASP A 529 -54.22 17.49 31.95
N GLU A 530 -53.25 18.41 31.97
CA GLU A 530 -53.34 19.62 32.82
C GLU A 530 -54.50 20.53 32.40
N ALA A 531 -54.78 20.68 31.10
CA ALA A 531 -55.93 21.43 30.61
C ALA A 531 -57.27 20.73 30.92
N LYS A 532 -57.32 19.39 30.90
CA LYS A 532 -58.47 18.59 31.31
C LYS A 532 -58.70 18.62 32.82
N LEU A 533 -57.64 18.55 33.63
CA LEU A 533 -57.69 18.69 35.08
C LEU A 533 -58.12 20.12 35.47
N ALA A 534 -57.57 21.16 34.82
CA ALA A 534 -58.00 22.54 35.03
C ALA A 534 -59.46 22.79 34.60
N SER A 535 -59.94 22.11 33.55
CA SER A 535 -61.34 22.12 33.13
C SER A 535 -62.27 21.36 34.08
N MET A 536 -61.83 20.26 34.69
CA MET A 536 -62.64 19.50 35.66
C MET A 536 -62.79 20.21 37.01
N TYR A 537 -61.86 21.09 37.39
CA TYR A 537 -61.94 21.89 38.62
C TYR A 537 -62.64 23.25 38.45
N GLN A 538 -63.12 23.59 37.24
CA GLN A 538 -63.94 24.80 37.00
C GLN A 538 -65.46 24.56 37.07
N ASP A 539 -65.93 23.32 37.17
CA ASP A 539 -67.37 22.98 37.22
C ASP A 539 -67.88 22.55 38.61
N TYR A 540 -67.09 22.74 39.67
CA TYR A 540 -67.57 22.68 41.06
C TYR A 540 -67.48 24.06 41.72
N ASP A 541 -68.37 24.95 41.29
CA ASP A 541 -68.75 26.15 42.03
C ASP A 541 -70.26 26.06 42.31
N TYR A 542 -70.60 25.46 43.45
CA TYR A 542 -71.83 25.70 44.23
C TYR A 542 -71.66 25.24 45.68
#